data_AF-A0A7D5I941-F1
#
_entry.id   AF-A0A7D5I941-F1
#
_cell.length_a   1.000
_cell.length_b   1.000
_cell.length_c   1.000
_cell.angle_alpha   90.00
_cell.angle_beta   90.00
_cell.angle_gamma   90.00
#
_symmetry.space_group_name_H-M   'P 1'
#
loop_
_entity.id
_entity.type
_entity.pdbx_description
1 polymer ?
#
loop_
_entity_poly.entity_id
_entity_poly.type
_entity_poly.pdbx_seq_one_letter_code
_entity_poly.pdbx_strand_id
1 'polypeptide(L)'
;MSEFLTTHKVYLTPISPIHIGCGEDFEPTNYVIKENNIYCFDASKLGLSESQRNQLMDICRNITDESIQQIQSFFAKEDVIELAINNACIKIPVSAKISSEWKNKLGKVVQRENNNKQVFNALLIERHAYLPYCNQSYIPASSVKGSVITALLDSENQSDKTIFSVPVKQRSESREGYAKKLKALNDDLVHQYIGDFNSKNNEKITSQRIKFSDFVPTDKNSSLTKIIYAVNVKKTLGKDRNAFKGISVRRECISSMQFRSYSASLTLLNENNKVLLKDEHIIKALNAYNLPILEKELQILIENDLINTRNYIENVKTILQNEKVALIRLGRSGSETKMYSDHNLRALSVNGEISKESHTLWVASDSTEKSETIQPFGWALLEFSNEQENNALLKKWCLNPKNSLHNYLKELEIEKEIQEKQNALNSLSENHRKVIELENKFNASNEKQIDSSSILLKEVKLLIENEAVNWSKEDKQFIAEHITKDLILKRIELKKKNADKDLNKLLRKLMEE
;
A
#
# COMPACT_ATOMS: atom_id res chain seq x y z
N MET A 1 -11.82 23.83 27.50
CA MET A 1 -12.83 23.91 26.40
C MET A 1 -12.45 22.87 25.38
N SER A 2 -13.38 22.00 24.97
CA SER A 2 -13.13 21.09 23.85
C SER A 2 -12.96 21.91 22.56
N GLU A 3 -11.96 21.58 21.76
CA GLU A 3 -11.66 22.28 20.51
C GLU A 3 -12.86 22.16 19.54
N PHE A 4 -13.32 23.29 19.00
CA PHE A 4 -14.50 23.37 18.14
C PHE A 4 -14.31 22.59 16.82
N LEU A 5 -13.11 22.66 16.27
CA LEU A 5 -12.66 22.01 15.04
C LEU A 5 -11.26 21.46 15.25
N THR A 6 -11.02 20.23 14.82
CA THR A 6 -9.66 19.72 14.66
C THR A 6 -9.39 19.43 13.19
N THR A 7 -8.25 19.92 12.69
CA THR A 7 -7.82 19.69 11.32
C THR A 7 -6.51 18.92 11.32
N HIS A 8 -6.49 17.82 10.58
CA HIS A 8 -5.35 16.92 10.44
C HIS A 8 -4.90 16.93 8.98
N LYS A 9 -3.60 17.03 8.74
CA LYS A 9 -3.03 16.77 7.42
C LYS A 9 -3.07 15.26 7.19
N VAL A 10 -3.47 14.86 5.98
CA VAL A 10 -3.55 13.44 5.62
C VAL A 10 -2.76 13.22 4.34
N TYR A 11 -1.84 12.25 4.36
CA TYR A 11 -1.12 11.79 3.18
C TYR A 11 -1.67 10.46 2.71
N LEU A 12 -1.62 10.24 1.40
CA LEU A 12 -2.00 8.98 0.78
C LEU A 12 -0.80 8.40 0.03
N THR A 13 -0.50 7.14 0.33
CA THR A 13 0.50 6.31 -0.35
C THR A 13 -0.22 5.13 -1.02
N PRO A 14 -0.34 5.07 -2.36
CA PRO A 14 -0.88 3.91 -3.04
C PRO A 14 0.05 2.72 -2.87
N ILE A 15 -0.47 1.56 -2.42
CA ILE A 15 0.29 0.31 -2.30
C ILE A 15 -0.11 -0.72 -3.38
N SER A 16 -1.09 -0.35 -4.19
CA SER A 16 -1.50 -1.04 -5.42
C SER A 16 -2.10 -0.03 -6.40
N PRO A 17 -2.30 -0.35 -7.68
CA PRO A 17 -2.81 0.60 -8.65
C PRO A 17 -4.24 1.04 -8.30
N ILE A 18 -4.56 2.32 -8.48
CA ILE A 18 -5.87 2.88 -8.11
C ILE A 18 -6.50 3.57 -9.30
N HIS A 19 -7.74 3.19 -9.63
CA HIS A 19 -8.53 3.86 -10.66
C HIS A 19 -9.86 4.34 -10.07
N ILE A 20 -10.08 5.66 -10.15
CA ILE A 20 -11.33 6.34 -9.83
C ILE A 20 -11.82 6.99 -11.12
N GLY A 21 -12.76 6.35 -11.82
CA GLY A 21 -13.24 6.84 -13.11
C GLY A 21 -13.99 8.17 -13.01
N CYS A 22 -13.74 9.07 -13.96
CA CYS A 22 -14.48 10.32 -14.11
C CYS A 22 -15.68 10.24 -15.08
N GLY A 23 -15.86 9.09 -15.75
CA GLY A 23 -16.90 8.91 -16.78
C GLY A 23 -16.46 9.34 -18.19
N GLU A 24 -15.19 9.72 -18.35
CA GLU A 24 -14.54 9.96 -19.64
C GLU A 24 -13.58 8.81 -19.98
N ASP A 25 -13.38 8.58 -21.28
CA ASP A 25 -12.39 7.65 -21.82
C ASP A 25 -11.41 8.39 -22.73
N PHE A 26 -10.18 7.89 -22.82
CA PHE A 26 -9.32 8.21 -23.96
C PHE A 26 -9.81 7.41 -25.17
N GLU A 27 -10.00 8.12 -26.28
CA GLU A 27 -10.50 7.60 -27.53
C GLU A 27 -9.37 7.59 -28.58
N PRO A 28 -9.31 6.62 -29.50
CA PRO A 28 -8.24 6.53 -30.49
C PRO A 28 -8.20 7.70 -31.52
N THR A 29 -9.00 8.74 -31.30
CA THR A 29 -9.05 10.03 -32.00
C THR A 29 -8.41 11.17 -31.21
N ASN A 30 -8.13 10.97 -29.92
CA ASN A 30 -7.58 11.96 -28.99
C ASN A 30 -6.29 11.48 -28.28
N TYR A 31 -5.76 10.32 -28.68
CA TYR A 31 -4.44 9.86 -28.27
C TYR A 31 -3.72 9.00 -29.33
N VAL A 32 -2.39 8.98 -29.27
CA VAL A 32 -1.53 8.04 -30.01
C VAL A 32 -0.54 7.36 -29.06
N ILE A 33 0.00 6.20 -29.45
CA ILE A 33 1.02 5.48 -28.67
C ILE A 33 2.34 5.42 -29.43
N LYS A 34 3.42 5.89 -28.80
CA LYS A 34 4.80 5.73 -29.29
C LYS A 34 5.73 5.47 -28.12
N GLU A 35 6.68 4.54 -28.28
CA GLU A 35 7.69 4.21 -27.27
C GLU A 35 7.10 3.92 -25.87
N ASN A 36 6.06 3.10 -25.79
CA ASN A 36 5.37 2.75 -24.53
C ASN A 36 4.84 3.96 -23.75
N ASN A 37 4.53 5.05 -24.45
CA ASN A 37 3.86 6.22 -23.89
C ASN A 37 2.63 6.56 -24.72
N ILE A 38 1.55 6.91 -24.02
CA ILE A 38 0.38 7.54 -24.59
C ILE A 38 0.62 9.05 -24.62
N TYR A 39 0.32 9.65 -25.77
CA TYR A 39 0.33 11.08 -26.01
C TYR A 39 -1.11 11.52 -26.28
N CYS A 40 -1.73 12.22 -25.34
CA CYS A 40 -3.09 12.73 -25.50
C CYS A 40 -3.05 14.14 -26.08
N PHE A 41 -3.96 14.43 -26.99
CA PHE A 41 -4.01 15.70 -27.72
C PHE A 41 -5.47 16.11 -27.96
N ASP A 42 -5.65 17.38 -28.29
CA ASP A 42 -6.93 17.90 -28.79
C ASP A 42 -6.92 17.82 -30.32
N ALA A 43 -7.78 16.98 -30.90
CA ALA A 43 -7.83 16.74 -32.34
C ALA A 43 -8.04 18.05 -33.14
N SER A 44 -8.74 19.04 -32.56
CA SER A 44 -8.96 20.34 -33.20
C SER A 44 -7.70 21.19 -33.33
N LYS A 45 -6.66 20.89 -32.53
CA LYS A 45 -5.40 21.64 -32.44
C LYS A 45 -4.22 20.96 -33.15
N LEU A 46 -4.42 19.84 -33.82
CA LEU A 46 -3.35 19.07 -34.47
C LEU A 46 -2.62 19.79 -35.61
N GLY A 47 -3.14 20.91 -36.11
CA GLY A 47 -2.52 21.65 -37.21
C GLY A 47 -2.49 20.84 -38.52
N LEU A 48 -3.54 20.06 -38.79
CA LEU A 48 -3.65 19.28 -40.03
C LEU A 48 -3.54 20.16 -41.27
N SER A 49 -2.78 19.70 -42.26
CA SER A 49 -2.74 20.32 -43.60
C SER A 49 -4.12 20.31 -44.25
N GLU A 50 -4.32 21.15 -45.27
CA GLU A 50 -5.60 21.21 -46.00
C GLU A 50 -5.99 19.86 -46.61
N SER A 51 -5.02 19.13 -47.17
CA SER A 51 -5.23 17.78 -47.71
C SER A 51 -5.67 16.78 -46.64
N GLN A 52 -4.97 16.74 -45.49
CA GLN A 52 -5.33 15.86 -44.37
C GLN A 52 -6.71 16.21 -43.79
N ARG A 53 -7.03 17.51 -43.68
CA ARG A 53 -8.33 17.98 -43.21
C ARG A 53 -9.46 17.56 -44.16
N ASN A 54 -9.28 17.73 -45.47
CA ASN A 54 -10.27 17.32 -46.46
C ASN A 54 -10.51 15.80 -46.40
N GLN A 55 -9.44 15.00 -46.30
CA GLN A 55 -9.56 13.55 -46.14
C GLN A 55 -10.38 13.17 -44.90
N LEU A 56 -10.08 13.76 -43.73
CA LEU A 56 -10.83 13.46 -42.50
C LEU A 56 -12.30 13.91 -42.61
N MET A 57 -12.55 15.08 -43.21
CA MET A 57 -13.90 15.59 -43.44
C MET A 57 -14.72 14.68 -44.36
N ASP A 58 -14.11 14.12 -45.40
CA ASP A 58 -14.80 13.21 -46.31
C ASP A 58 -15.18 11.89 -45.62
N ILE A 59 -14.34 11.38 -44.72
CA ILE A 59 -14.67 10.22 -43.86
C ILE A 59 -15.87 10.57 -42.95
N CYS A 60 -15.88 11.75 -42.34
CA CYS A 60 -16.93 12.18 -41.42
C CYS A 60 -18.26 12.55 -42.09
N ARG A 61 -18.25 12.93 -43.37
CA ARG A 61 -19.48 13.27 -44.12
C ARG A 61 -20.33 12.06 -44.46
N ASN A 62 -19.69 10.90 -44.67
CA ASN A 62 -20.36 9.66 -45.09
C ASN A 62 -20.21 8.60 -44.00
N ILE A 63 -20.87 8.81 -42.85
CA ILE A 63 -20.79 7.87 -41.72
C ILE A 63 -21.42 6.54 -42.12
N THR A 64 -20.61 5.49 -42.06
CA THR A 64 -20.95 4.09 -42.28
C THR A 64 -20.44 3.26 -41.10
N ASP A 65 -20.81 1.97 -41.06
CA ASP A 65 -20.28 1.03 -40.06
C ASP A 65 -18.74 0.92 -40.09
N GLU A 66 -18.09 1.27 -41.22
CA GLU A 66 -16.63 1.25 -41.39
C GLU A 66 -15.94 2.57 -41.01
N SER A 67 -16.70 3.65 -40.77
CA SER A 67 -16.12 4.99 -40.55
C SER A 67 -15.24 5.06 -39.31
N ILE A 68 -15.54 4.30 -38.25
CA ILE A 68 -14.67 4.22 -37.06
C ILE A 68 -13.28 3.68 -37.44
N GLN A 69 -13.24 2.65 -38.29
CA GLN A 69 -11.97 2.10 -38.77
C GLN A 69 -11.22 3.13 -39.62
N GLN A 70 -11.90 3.79 -40.55
CA GLN A 70 -11.28 4.78 -41.43
C GLN A 70 -10.68 5.96 -40.65
N ILE A 71 -11.40 6.44 -39.62
CA ILE A 71 -10.90 7.46 -38.70
C ILE A 71 -9.65 6.95 -37.96
N GLN A 72 -9.71 5.75 -37.38
CA GLN A 72 -8.53 5.16 -36.72
C GLN A 72 -7.35 4.98 -37.68
N SER A 73 -7.59 4.56 -38.92
CA SER A 73 -6.57 4.43 -39.96
C SER A 73 -5.95 5.77 -40.33
N PHE A 74 -6.70 6.87 -40.29
CA PHE A 74 -6.17 8.21 -40.47
C PHE A 74 -5.19 8.58 -39.34
N PHE A 75 -5.55 8.33 -38.08
CA PHE A 75 -4.68 8.56 -36.92
C PHE A 75 -3.52 7.56 -36.80
N ALA A 76 -3.56 6.45 -37.55
CA ALA A 76 -2.48 5.45 -37.60
C ALA A 76 -1.31 5.84 -38.52
N LYS A 77 -1.44 6.91 -39.31
CA LYS A 77 -0.37 7.35 -40.21
C LYS A 77 0.77 8.00 -39.44
N GLU A 78 2.01 7.70 -39.82
CA GLU A 78 3.19 8.16 -39.08
C GLU A 78 3.29 9.69 -39.01
N ASP A 79 2.97 10.40 -40.09
CA ASP A 79 2.96 11.87 -40.12
C ASP A 79 1.93 12.46 -39.14
N VAL A 80 0.76 11.84 -39.02
CA VAL A 80 -0.28 12.25 -38.06
C VAL A 80 0.12 11.91 -36.63
N ILE A 81 0.78 10.77 -36.40
CA ILE A 81 1.32 10.40 -35.08
C ILE A 81 2.37 11.41 -34.62
N GLU A 82 3.30 11.82 -35.48
CA GLU A 82 4.32 12.81 -35.12
C GLU A 82 3.68 14.18 -34.83
N LEU A 83 2.69 14.60 -35.62
CA LEU A 83 1.91 15.81 -35.34
C LEU A 83 1.20 15.72 -33.98
N ALA A 84 0.60 14.58 -33.66
CA ALA A 84 -0.08 14.35 -32.39
C ALA A 84 0.88 14.41 -31.19
N ILE A 85 2.09 13.85 -31.32
CA ILE A 85 3.11 13.90 -30.27
C ILE A 85 3.58 15.34 -30.03
N ASN A 86 3.83 16.09 -31.11
CA ASN A 86 4.27 17.50 -31.02
C ASN A 86 3.22 18.43 -30.40
N ASN A 87 1.93 18.07 -30.51
CA ASN A 87 0.80 18.84 -29.97
C ASN A 87 0.18 18.19 -28.71
N ALA A 88 0.85 17.20 -28.12
CA ALA A 88 0.32 16.47 -26.97
C ALA A 88 0.29 17.36 -25.72
N CYS A 89 -0.82 17.33 -25.00
CA CYS A 89 -0.97 18.02 -23.72
C CYS A 89 -0.65 17.13 -22.52
N ILE A 90 -0.62 15.81 -22.72
CA ILE A 90 -0.41 14.81 -21.66
C ILE A 90 0.47 13.69 -22.21
N LYS A 91 1.42 13.22 -21.39
CA LYS A 91 2.21 12.01 -21.63
C LYS A 91 2.03 11.04 -20.47
N ILE A 92 1.53 9.83 -20.74
CA ILE A 92 1.28 8.79 -19.72
C ILE A 92 2.00 7.49 -20.11
N PRO A 93 2.80 6.88 -19.21
CA PRO A 93 3.38 5.57 -19.44
C PRO A 93 2.32 4.50 -19.65
N VAL A 94 2.55 3.56 -20.56
CA VAL A 94 1.64 2.45 -20.85
C VAL A 94 2.40 1.13 -20.97
N SER A 95 1.75 0.02 -20.63
CA SER A 95 2.41 -1.30 -20.74
C SER A 95 2.77 -1.63 -22.20
N ALA A 96 3.90 -2.30 -22.39
CA ALA A 96 4.37 -2.70 -23.73
C ALA A 96 3.36 -3.61 -24.47
N LYS A 97 2.57 -4.39 -23.72
CA LYS A 97 1.50 -5.23 -24.29
C LYS A 97 0.34 -4.38 -24.83
N ILE A 98 -0.08 -3.34 -24.10
CA ILE A 98 -1.10 -2.39 -24.60
C ILE A 98 -0.57 -1.64 -25.83
N SER A 99 0.68 -1.20 -25.84
CA SER A 99 1.28 -0.54 -27.00
C SER A 99 1.32 -1.44 -28.23
N SER A 100 1.71 -2.70 -28.04
CA SER A 100 1.72 -3.70 -29.11
C SER A 100 0.31 -3.99 -29.62
N GLU A 101 -0.66 -4.10 -28.71
CA GLU A 101 -2.07 -4.29 -29.06
C GLU A 101 -2.61 -3.12 -29.88
N TRP A 102 -2.36 -1.88 -29.45
CA TRP A 102 -2.78 -0.68 -30.17
C TRP A 102 -2.23 -0.66 -31.59
N LYS A 103 -0.91 -0.89 -31.77
CA LYS A 103 -0.27 -0.95 -33.09
C LYS A 103 -0.85 -2.05 -33.99
N ASN A 104 -1.25 -3.18 -33.39
CA ASN A 104 -1.78 -4.33 -34.11
C ASN A 104 -3.27 -4.18 -34.47
N LYS A 105 -4.04 -3.39 -33.73
CA LYS A 105 -5.50 -3.29 -33.88
C LYS A 105 -6.00 -1.96 -34.44
N LEU A 106 -5.24 -0.86 -34.28
CA LEU A 106 -5.66 0.46 -34.74
C LEU A 106 -5.90 0.47 -36.25
N GLY A 107 -7.13 0.85 -36.65
CA GLY A 107 -7.51 0.96 -38.06
C GLY A 107 -7.59 -0.38 -38.80
N LYS A 108 -7.64 -1.51 -38.08
CA LYS A 108 -7.66 -2.86 -38.65
C LYS A 108 -8.90 -3.64 -38.20
N VAL A 109 -9.38 -4.52 -39.08
CA VAL A 109 -10.46 -5.48 -38.76
C VAL A 109 -9.92 -6.52 -37.79
N VAL A 110 -10.57 -6.68 -36.63
CA VAL A 110 -10.12 -7.62 -35.59
C VAL A 110 -10.85 -8.96 -35.68
N GLN A 111 -12.11 -8.96 -36.13
CA GLN A 111 -12.89 -10.17 -36.35
C GLN A 111 -13.92 -9.95 -37.47
N ARG A 112 -14.26 -11.02 -38.20
CA ARG A 112 -15.37 -11.04 -39.17
C ARG A 112 -16.43 -12.01 -38.65
N GLU A 113 -17.66 -11.54 -38.47
CA GLU A 113 -18.79 -12.38 -38.07
C GLU A 113 -19.42 -13.11 -39.28
N ASN A 114 -20.22 -14.15 -39.01
CA ASN A 114 -20.86 -15.00 -40.03
C ASN A 114 -21.71 -14.22 -41.07
N ASN A 115 -22.14 -12.99 -40.76
CA ASN A 115 -22.89 -12.12 -41.66
C ASN A 115 -22.00 -11.13 -42.44
N ASN A 116 -20.69 -11.39 -42.60
CA ASN A 116 -19.69 -10.46 -43.16
C ASN A 116 -19.55 -9.14 -42.39
N LYS A 117 -20.15 -9.00 -41.20
CA LYS A 117 -20.01 -7.83 -40.34
C LYS A 117 -18.59 -7.77 -39.78
N GLN A 118 -17.91 -6.66 -40.02
CA GLN A 118 -16.56 -6.42 -39.50
C GLN A 118 -16.67 -5.89 -38.08
N VAL A 119 -15.89 -6.48 -37.16
CA VAL A 119 -15.81 -6.06 -35.76
C VAL A 119 -14.48 -5.37 -35.53
N PHE A 120 -14.57 -4.15 -35.00
CA PHE A 120 -13.44 -3.28 -34.70
C PHE A 120 -13.24 -3.17 -33.19
N ASN A 121 -11.99 -2.96 -32.78
CA ASN A 121 -11.72 -2.65 -31.38
C ASN A 121 -11.82 -1.14 -31.19
N ALA A 122 -12.66 -0.70 -30.25
CA ALA A 122 -12.78 0.72 -29.93
C ALA A 122 -11.52 1.30 -29.29
N LEU A 123 -10.64 0.44 -28.73
CA LEU A 123 -9.38 0.81 -28.09
C LEU A 123 -9.53 1.84 -26.95
N LEU A 124 -10.73 1.99 -26.40
CA LEU A 124 -11.01 2.89 -25.28
C LEU A 124 -10.15 2.55 -24.05
N ILE A 125 -9.77 3.61 -23.34
CA ILE A 125 -9.02 3.53 -22.09
C ILE A 125 -9.77 4.37 -21.06
N GLU A 126 -10.28 3.74 -20.00
CA GLU A 126 -11.01 4.46 -18.95
C GLU A 126 -10.09 5.44 -18.25
N ARG A 127 -10.49 6.71 -18.20
CA ARG A 127 -9.68 7.81 -17.64
C ARG A 127 -9.85 7.93 -16.14
N HIS A 128 -8.75 8.21 -15.43
CA HIS A 128 -8.78 8.47 -13.99
C HIS A 128 -9.23 9.91 -13.70
N ALA A 129 -9.82 10.14 -12.54
CA ALA A 129 -10.21 11.48 -12.08
C ALA A 129 -9.02 12.45 -12.10
N TYR A 130 -9.18 13.57 -12.80
CA TYR A 130 -8.11 14.53 -13.06
C TYR A 130 -8.59 15.97 -12.89
N LEU A 131 -7.67 16.87 -12.61
CA LEU A 131 -7.89 18.31 -12.52
C LEU A 131 -7.89 18.92 -13.93
N PRO A 132 -9.01 19.48 -14.43
CA PRO A 132 -9.13 19.86 -15.84
C PRO A 132 -8.13 20.89 -16.34
N TYR A 133 -7.69 21.80 -15.46
CA TYR A 133 -6.81 22.91 -15.83
C TYR A 133 -5.33 22.52 -15.94
N CYS A 134 -4.90 21.41 -15.32
CA CYS A 134 -3.51 20.96 -15.33
C CYS A 134 -3.32 19.50 -15.77
N ASN A 135 -4.42 18.78 -16.05
CA ASN A 135 -4.41 17.36 -16.42
C ASN A 135 -3.73 16.42 -15.41
N GLN A 136 -3.60 16.85 -14.15
CA GLN A 136 -3.04 16.02 -13.09
C GLN A 136 -4.11 15.15 -12.48
N SER A 137 -3.78 13.89 -12.19
CA SER A 137 -4.65 13.02 -11.41
C SER A 137 -4.91 13.62 -10.04
N TYR A 138 -6.12 13.43 -9.52
CA TYR A 138 -6.45 13.69 -8.13
C TYR A 138 -7.31 12.55 -7.59
N ILE A 139 -7.50 12.53 -6.27
CA ILE A 139 -8.41 11.60 -5.62
C ILE A 139 -9.55 12.44 -5.01
N PRO A 140 -10.79 12.30 -5.52
CA PRO A 140 -11.94 13.01 -4.96
C PRO A 140 -12.17 12.64 -3.49
N ALA A 141 -12.41 13.65 -2.65
CA ALA A 141 -12.69 13.49 -1.22
C ALA A 141 -13.89 12.57 -0.98
N SER A 142 -14.88 12.62 -1.87
CA SER A 142 -16.07 11.75 -1.84
C SER A 142 -15.73 10.27 -1.90
N SER A 143 -14.70 9.88 -2.66
CA SER A 143 -14.25 8.48 -2.76
C SER A 143 -13.63 7.99 -1.44
N VAL A 144 -12.80 8.83 -0.81
CA VAL A 144 -12.17 8.53 0.48
C VAL A 144 -13.23 8.51 1.59
N LYS A 145 -14.08 9.54 1.63
CA LYS A 145 -15.16 9.66 2.60
C LYS A 145 -16.13 8.49 2.52
N GLY A 146 -16.52 8.03 1.32
CA GLY A 146 -17.38 6.86 1.16
C GLY A 146 -16.79 5.58 1.78
N SER A 147 -15.49 5.36 1.61
CA SER A 147 -14.77 4.22 2.20
C SER A 147 -14.68 4.33 3.73
N VAL A 148 -14.39 5.52 4.26
CA VAL A 148 -14.38 5.81 5.71
C VAL A 148 -15.76 5.58 6.33
N ILE A 149 -16.82 6.10 5.71
CA ILE A 149 -18.18 5.94 6.23
C ILE A 149 -18.58 4.46 6.20
N THR A 150 -18.25 3.72 5.14
CA THR A 150 -18.52 2.27 5.08
C THR A 150 -17.89 1.53 6.25
N ALA A 151 -16.61 1.79 6.54
CA ALA A 151 -15.90 1.13 7.64
C ALA A 151 -16.46 1.51 9.03
N LEU A 152 -16.85 2.78 9.22
CA LEU A 152 -17.48 3.22 10.47
C LEU A 152 -18.84 2.56 10.68
N LEU A 153 -19.70 2.53 9.65
CA LEU A 153 -21.01 1.87 9.74
C LEU A 153 -20.89 0.38 9.99
N ASP A 154 -19.88 -0.26 9.40
CA ASP A 154 -19.60 -1.66 9.67
C ASP A 154 -19.19 -1.90 11.13
N SER A 155 -18.33 -1.05 11.68
CA SER A 155 -17.91 -1.13 13.08
C SER A 155 -19.08 -0.94 14.06
N GLU A 156 -19.98 0.00 13.79
CA GLU A 156 -21.20 0.20 14.58
C GLU A 156 -22.12 -1.03 14.48
N ASN A 157 -22.34 -1.55 13.27
CA ASN A 157 -23.16 -2.73 13.06
C ASN A 157 -22.63 -3.99 13.76
N GLN A 158 -21.31 -4.18 13.80
CA GLN A 158 -20.69 -5.30 14.54
C GLN A 158 -20.86 -5.17 16.07
N SER A 159 -20.99 -3.94 16.57
CA SER A 159 -21.17 -3.64 17.99
C SER A 159 -22.63 -3.70 18.43
N ASP A 160 -23.56 -3.53 17.49
CA ASP A 160 -24.99 -3.61 17.71
C ASP A 160 -25.45 -5.07 17.87
N LYS A 161 -26.39 -5.30 18.80
CA LYS A 161 -27.02 -6.60 19.03
C LYS A 161 -28.32 -6.77 18.24
N THR A 162 -28.79 -5.74 17.53
CA THR A 162 -29.98 -5.85 16.68
C THR A 162 -29.71 -6.74 15.47
N ILE A 163 -30.55 -7.75 15.27
CA ILE A 163 -30.40 -8.70 14.15
C ILE A 163 -31.15 -8.15 12.93
N PHE A 164 -30.42 -7.45 12.06
CA PHE A 164 -30.87 -7.20 10.70
C PHE A 164 -30.57 -8.42 9.81
N SER A 165 -31.45 -8.71 8.86
CA SER A 165 -31.20 -9.76 7.87
C SER A 165 -31.79 -9.39 6.52
N VAL A 166 -31.08 -9.77 5.45
CA VAL A 166 -31.59 -9.63 4.09
C VAL A 166 -32.92 -10.38 3.97
N PRO A 167 -34.00 -9.72 3.52
CA PRO A 167 -35.28 -10.38 3.32
C PRO A 167 -35.13 -11.54 2.34
N VAL A 168 -35.82 -12.66 2.59
CA VAL A 168 -35.80 -13.81 1.67
C VAL A 168 -36.76 -13.54 0.51
N LYS A 169 -36.26 -13.63 -0.73
CA LYS A 169 -37.10 -13.51 -1.92
C LYS A 169 -38.08 -14.68 -1.99
N GLN A 170 -39.38 -14.38 -1.99
CA GLN A 170 -40.41 -15.41 -2.15
C GLN A 170 -40.58 -15.81 -3.62
N ARG A 171 -40.95 -17.06 -3.89
CA ARG A 171 -41.11 -17.58 -5.28
C ARG A 171 -42.12 -16.80 -6.11
N SER A 172 -43.18 -16.28 -5.49
CA SER A 172 -44.25 -15.50 -6.13
C SER A 172 -43.92 -14.01 -6.27
N GLU A 173 -42.81 -13.54 -5.69
CA GLU A 173 -42.50 -12.11 -5.61
C GLU A 173 -41.80 -11.61 -6.88
N SER A 174 -42.30 -10.48 -7.40
CA SER A 174 -41.69 -9.82 -8.55
C SER A 174 -40.29 -9.29 -8.22
N ARG A 175 -39.43 -9.15 -9.24
CA ARG A 175 -38.08 -8.57 -9.05
C ARG A 175 -38.16 -7.17 -8.44
N GLU A 176 -39.14 -6.38 -8.86
CA GLU A 176 -39.33 -5.01 -8.37
C GLU A 176 -39.78 -4.97 -6.90
N GLY A 177 -40.69 -5.86 -6.48
CA GLY A 177 -41.14 -5.97 -5.09
C GLY A 177 -39.99 -6.34 -4.15
N TYR A 178 -39.16 -7.30 -4.56
CA TYR A 178 -37.97 -7.68 -3.80
C TYR A 178 -36.94 -6.55 -3.70
N ALA A 179 -36.70 -5.82 -4.81
CA ALA A 179 -35.79 -4.67 -4.82
C ALA A 179 -36.26 -3.55 -3.87
N LYS A 180 -37.58 -3.31 -3.76
CA LYS A 180 -38.14 -2.36 -2.79
C LYS A 180 -37.86 -2.77 -1.34
N LYS A 181 -37.96 -4.06 -1.00
CA LYS A 181 -37.61 -4.55 0.34
C LYS A 181 -36.13 -4.38 0.67
N LEU A 182 -35.24 -4.67 -0.28
CA LEU A 182 -33.80 -4.43 -0.10
C LEU A 182 -33.49 -2.95 0.11
N LYS A 183 -34.17 -2.07 -0.65
CA LYS A 183 -34.04 -0.62 -0.47
C LYS A 183 -34.51 -0.18 0.91
N ALA A 184 -35.67 -0.65 1.36
CA ALA A 184 -36.19 -0.34 2.70
C ALA A 184 -35.23 -0.78 3.81
N LEU A 185 -34.67 -1.99 3.73
CA LEU A 185 -33.65 -2.45 4.68
C LEU A 185 -32.42 -1.53 4.67
N ASN A 186 -31.95 -1.12 3.50
CA ASN A 186 -30.83 -0.18 3.40
C ASN A 186 -31.17 1.18 4.01
N ASP A 187 -32.37 1.69 3.77
CA ASP A 187 -32.85 2.95 4.34
C ASP A 187 -32.93 2.85 5.88
N ASP A 188 -33.43 1.73 6.43
CA ASP A 188 -33.47 1.47 7.87
C ASP A 188 -32.06 1.43 8.49
N LEU A 189 -31.11 0.71 7.87
CA LEU A 189 -29.71 0.65 8.31
C LEU A 189 -29.05 2.03 8.29
N VAL A 190 -29.30 2.81 7.23
CA VAL A 190 -28.82 4.20 7.12
C VAL A 190 -29.43 5.05 8.23
N HIS A 191 -30.74 4.98 8.46
CA HIS A 191 -31.39 5.72 9.52
C HIS A 191 -30.88 5.33 10.91
N GLN A 192 -30.60 4.05 11.16
CA GLN A 192 -30.09 3.58 12.45
C GLN A 192 -28.66 4.06 12.71
N TYR A 193 -27.74 3.88 11.77
CA TYR A 193 -26.32 4.12 12.02
C TYR A 193 -25.82 5.51 11.57
N ILE A 194 -26.44 6.10 10.54
CA ILE A 194 -26.12 7.47 10.11
C ILE A 194 -27.06 8.47 10.79
N GLY A 195 -28.34 8.16 10.93
CA GLY A 195 -29.36 9.09 11.42
C GLY A 195 -30.15 9.75 10.28
N ASP A 196 -31.24 10.46 10.64
CA ASP A 196 -32.08 11.20 9.70
C ASP A 196 -31.66 12.68 9.62
N PHE A 197 -31.31 13.12 8.41
CA PHE A 197 -31.01 14.53 8.10
C PHE A 197 -32.17 15.47 8.44
N ASN A 198 -33.41 14.99 8.41
CA ASN A 198 -34.60 15.78 8.70
C ASN A 198 -34.96 15.82 10.19
N SER A 199 -34.27 15.06 11.04
CA SER A 199 -34.53 15.11 12.47
C SER A 199 -34.10 16.48 13.00
N LYS A 200 -35.00 17.18 13.71
CA LYS A 200 -34.77 18.52 14.29
C LYS A 200 -33.81 18.50 15.50
N ASN A 201 -32.88 17.56 15.57
CA ASN A 201 -31.91 17.48 16.66
C ASN A 201 -30.67 18.31 16.31
N ASN A 202 -30.03 18.91 17.32
CA ASN A 202 -28.83 19.74 17.14
C ASN A 202 -27.54 18.91 16.95
N GLU A 203 -27.62 17.59 17.11
CA GLU A 203 -26.50 16.66 16.89
C GLU A 203 -26.30 16.42 15.38
N LYS A 204 -25.09 16.70 14.88
CA LYS A 204 -24.70 16.41 13.49
C LYS A 204 -24.48 14.90 13.34
N ILE A 205 -25.09 14.30 12.32
CA ILE A 205 -24.83 12.91 11.94
C ILE A 205 -23.33 12.67 11.63
N THR A 206 -22.83 11.45 11.87
CA THR A 206 -21.41 11.08 11.73
C THR A 206 -20.80 11.52 10.40
N SER A 207 -21.55 11.39 9.30
CA SER A 207 -21.09 11.77 7.97
C SER A 207 -20.88 13.29 7.80
N GLN A 208 -21.64 14.14 8.49
CA GLN A 208 -21.45 15.60 8.44
C GLN A 208 -20.24 16.06 9.27
N ARG A 209 -19.88 15.28 10.29
CA ARG A 209 -18.76 15.55 11.19
C ARG A 209 -17.40 15.28 10.56
N ILE A 210 -17.34 14.44 9.53
CA ILE A 210 -16.11 14.06 8.82
C ILE A 210 -16.02 14.82 7.49
N LYS A 211 -15.04 15.71 7.37
CA LYS A 211 -14.81 16.51 6.16
C LYS A 211 -13.41 16.30 5.63
N PHE A 212 -13.30 15.60 4.50
CA PHE A 212 -12.06 15.53 3.72
C PHE A 212 -12.05 16.63 2.66
N SER A 213 -10.90 17.26 2.44
CA SER A 213 -10.62 17.96 1.20
C SER A 213 -10.24 16.96 0.10
N ASP A 214 -10.25 17.39 -1.15
CA ASP A 214 -9.72 16.57 -2.24
C ASP A 214 -8.23 16.30 -2.02
N PHE A 215 -7.80 15.11 -2.44
CA PHE A 215 -6.41 14.67 -2.36
C PHE A 215 -5.72 15.06 -3.65
N VAL A 216 -4.80 16.02 -3.53
CA VAL A 216 -4.04 16.58 -4.65
C VAL A 216 -2.60 16.07 -4.65
N PRO A 217 -1.94 15.96 -5.81
CA PRO A 217 -0.53 15.59 -5.91
C PRO A 217 0.36 16.44 -5.01
N THR A 218 1.27 15.80 -4.27
CA THR A 218 2.31 16.50 -3.50
C THR A 218 3.41 17.03 -4.41
N ASP A 219 3.81 16.24 -5.42
CA ASP A 219 4.72 16.65 -6.49
C ASP A 219 3.97 16.79 -7.82
N LYS A 220 3.78 18.04 -8.24
CA LYS A 220 3.10 18.43 -9.48
C LYS A 220 3.86 18.03 -10.75
N ASN A 221 5.17 17.79 -10.67
CA ASN A 221 5.99 17.49 -11.84
C ASN A 221 6.18 15.99 -12.06
N SER A 222 5.74 15.16 -11.12
CA SER A 222 5.86 13.71 -11.20
C SER A 222 4.75 13.08 -12.04
N SER A 223 5.10 12.07 -12.85
CA SER A 223 4.11 11.21 -13.51
C SER A 223 3.56 10.22 -12.47
N LEU A 224 2.34 10.49 -11.99
CA LEU A 224 1.69 9.69 -10.95
C LEU A 224 0.82 8.56 -11.52
N THR A 225 0.46 8.60 -12.81
CA THR A 225 -0.40 7.61 -13.43
C THR A 225 0.32 6.75 -14.46
N LYS A 226 -0.22 5.57 -14.72
CA LYS A 226 0.16 4.68 -15.82
C LYS A 226 -1.08 3.98 -16.37
N ILE A 227 -1.03 3.56 -17.62
CA ILE A 227 -2.11 2.82 -18.27
C ILE A 227 -1.79 1.33 -18.26
N ILE A 228 -2.71 0.55 -17.67
CA ILE A 228 -2.60 -0.89 -17.47
C ILE A 228 -3.91 -1.60 -17.78
N TYR A 229 -3.89 -2.93 -17.85
CA TYR A 229 -5.11 -3.71 -17.92
C TYR A 229 -5.74 -3.86 -16.54
N ALA A 230 -7.07 -3.76 -16.51
CA ALA A 230 -7.90 -4.35 -15.50
C ALA A 230 -8.40 -5.70 -16.02
N VAL A 231 -7.97 -6.77 -15.34
CA VAL A 231 -8.22 -8.15 -15.73
C VAL A 231 -9.09 -8.81 -14.67
N ASN A 232 -10.09 -9.58 -15.11
CA ASN A 232 -10.99 -10.25 -14.19
C ASN A 232 -10.54 -11.71 -14.00
N VAL A 233 -10.36 -12.13 -12.75
CA VAL A 233 -9.88 -13.46 -12.38
C VAL A 233 -10.91 -14.18 -11.51
N LYS A 234 -11.10 -15.48 -11.73
CA LYS A 234 -12.00 -16.32 -10.92
C LYS A 234 -11.42 -16.47 -9.51
N LYS A 235 -12.27 -16.43 -8.49
CA LYS A 235 -11.87 -16.75 -7.12
C LYS A 235 -11.58 -18.24 -6.95
N THR A 236 -12.43 -19.08 -7.52
CA THR A 236 -12.31 -20.55 -7.51
C THR A 236 -12.01 -21.06 -8.91
N LEU A 237 -10.94 -21.86 -9.05
CA LEU A 237 -10.55 -22.44 -10.33
C LEU A 237 -11.48 -23.57 -10.77
N GLY A 238 -11.70 -23.66 -12.08
CA GLY A 238 -12.38 -24.79 -12.70
C GLY A 238 -11.42 -25.94 -13.03
N LYS A 239 -11.94 -26.96 -13.73
CA LYS A 239 -11.13 -28.11 -14.19
C LYS A 239 -9.98 -27.70 -15.14
N ASP A 240 -10.17 -26.61 -15.88
CA ASP A 240 -9.19 -26.02 -16.81
C ASP A 240 -8.00 -25.34 -16.10
N ARG A 241 -8.09 -25.12 -14.77
CA ARG A 241 -7.15 -24.35 -13.96
C ARG A 241 -6.86 -22.94 -14.51
N ASN A 242 -7.70 -22.43 -15.40
CA ASN A 242 -7.55 -21.08 -15.94
C ASN A 242 -8.28 -20.07 -15.05
N ALA A 243 -7.49 -19.21 -14.41
CA ALA A 243 -7.99 -18.15 -13.55
C ALA A 243 -8.61 -17.00 -14.34
N PHE A 244 -8.15 -16.72 -15.56
CA PHE A 244 -8.55 -15.54 -16.33
C PHE A 244 -9.95 -15.72 -16.93
N LYS A 245 -10.79 -14.68 -16.83
CA LYS A 245 -12.17 -14.71 -17.32
C LYS A 245 -12.61 -13.35 -17.87
N GLY A 246 -13.34 -13.37 -18.98
CA GLY A 246 -14.02 -12.19 -19.51
C GLY A 246 -13.11 -11.25 -20.29
N ILE A 247 -13.63 -10.06 -20.60
CA ILE A 247 -12.94 -9.04 -21.40
C ILE A 247 -12.12 -8.15 -20.47
N SER A 248 -10.83 -8.02 -20.76
CA SER A 248 -9.95 -7.08 -20.07
C SER A 248 -10.22 -5.65 -20.53
N VAL A 249 -10.17 -4.72 -19.58
CA VAL A 249 -10.38 -3.28 -19.82
C VAL A 249 -9.05 -2.56 -19.65
N ARG A 250 -8.84 -1.43 -20.34
CA ARG A 250 -7.66 -0.58 -20.15
C ARG A 250 -8.04 0.58 -19.25
N ARG A 251 -7.19 0.89 -18.27
CA ARG A 251 -7.44 1.97 -17.32
C ARG A 251 -6.19 2.79 -17.11
N GLU A 252 -6.36 4.11 -17.10
CA GLU A 252 -5.42 4.98 -16.41
C GLU A 252 -5.55 4.74 -14.90
N CYS A 253 -4.44 4.43 -14.25
CA CYS A 253 -4.39 4.16 -12.82
C CYS A 253 -3.28 4.99 -12.18
N ILE A 254 -3.52 5.48 -10.96
CA ILE A 254 -2.44 5.92 -10.08
C ILE A 254 -1.49 4.74 -9.85
N SER A 255 -0.19 4.97 -10.01
CA SER A 255 0.85 3.95 -9.86
C SER A 255 1.00 3.54 -8.39
N SER A 256 1.34 2.27 -8.16
CA SER A 256 1.61 1.75 -6.82
C SER A 256 2.99 2.19 -6.29
N MET A 257 3.17 2.12 -4.97
CA MET A 257 4.42 2.35 -4.24
C MET A 257 4.97 3.78 -4.38
N GLN A 258 4.09 4.77 -4.47
CA GLN A 258 4.47 6.19 -4.52
C GLN A 258 4.30 6.85 -3.15
N PHE A 259 5.38 6.92 -2.38
CA PHE A 259 5.37 7.47 -1.02
C PHE A 259 4.77 8.88 -0.97
N ARG A 260 3.71 9.06 -0.17
CA ARG A 260 2.99 10.34 0.04
C ARG A 260 2.71 11.10 -1.26
N SER A 261 2.28 10.40 -2.31
CA SER A 261 2.05 11.01 -3.62
C SER A 261 0.87 11.99 -3.63
N TYR A 262 -0.07 11.87 -2.70
CA TYR A 262 -1.18 12.81 -2.54
C TYR A 262 -1.31 13.30 -1.10
N SER A 263 -1.84 14.51 -0.94
CA SER A 263 -2.19 15.06 0.37
C SER A 263 -3.55 15.75 0.37
N ALA A 264 -4.20 15.72 1.52
CA ALA A 264 -5.47 16.36 1.81
C ALA A 264 -5.49 16.86 3.26
N SER A 265 -6.61 17.44 3.66
CA SER A 265 -6.92 17.78 5.05
C SER A 265 -8.18 17.04 5.49
N LEU A 266 -8.16 16.47 6.69
CA LEU A 266 -9.32 15.96 7.40
C LEU A 266 -9.71 16.98 8.47
N THR A 267 -10.95 17.47 8.43
CA THR A 267 -11.53 18.28 9.48
C THR A 267 -12.63 17.49 10.21
N LEU A 268 -12.52 17.41 11.54
CA LEU A 268 -13.50 16.77 12.41
C LEU A 268 -14.32 17.83 13.15
N LEU A 269 -15.64 17.74 13.03
CA LEU A 269 -16.59 18.60 13.74
C LEU A 269 -17.07 17.90 15.02
N ASN A 270 -16.74 18.48 16.17
CA ASN A 270 -17.12 17.95 17.48
C ASN A 270 -18.13 18.81 18.25
N GLU A 271 -18.46 19.99 17.72
CA GLU A 271 -19.47 20.89 18.26
C GLU A 271 -20.82 20.18 18.54
N ASN A 272 -21.40 20.43 19.72
CA ASN A 272 -22.73 19.96 20.13
C ASN A 272 -22.94 18.43 20.10
N ASN A 273 -21.86 17.64 20.08
CA ASN A 273 -21.92 16.18 20.11
C ASN A 273 -21.43 15.65 21.45
N LYS A 274 -22.17 14.69 22.04
CA LYS A 274 -21.79 14.06 23.31
C LYS A 274 -20.52 13.22 23.20
N VAL A 275 -20.31 12.57 22.06
CA VAL A 275 -19.16 11.70 21.79
C VAL A 275 -18.18 12.44 20.88
N LEU A 276 -16.96 12.64 21.37
CA LEU A 276 -15.87 13.26 20.59
C LEU A 276 -15.39 12.29 19.50
N LEU A 277 -15.39 12.74 18.24
CA LEU A 277 -14.82 12.00 17.13
C LEU A 277 -13.35 12.40 16.97
N LYS A 278 -12.47 11.39 16.95
CA LYS A 278 -11.03 11.52 16.75
C LYS A 278 -10.59 10.76 15.50
N ASP A 279 -9.44 11.13 14.96
CA ASP A 279 -8.74 10.42 13.89
C ASP A 279 -8.53 8.93 14.24
N GLU A 280 -8.17 8.63 15.48
CA GLU A 280 -8.00 7.26 16.00
C GLU A 280 -9.22 6.36 15.76
N HIS A 281 -10.45 6.89 15.88
CA HIS A 281 -11.67 6.11 15.63
C HIS A 281 -11.77 5.73 14.13
N ILE A 282 -11.44 6.66 13.24
CA ILE A 282 -11.43 6.42 11.79
C ILE A 282 -10.35 5.39 11.43
N ILE A 283 -9.16 5.52 12.01
CA ILE A 283 -8.02 4.63 11.75
C ILE A 283 -8.35 3.20 12.18
N LYS A 284 -8.87 3.02 13.40
CA LYS A 284 -9.25 1.70 13.93
C LYS A 284 -10.35 1.06 13.08
N ALA A 285 -11.40 1.80 12.74
CA ALA A 285 -12.49 1.28 11.91
C ALA A 285 -12.01 0.88 10.51
N LEU A 286 -11.21 1.72 9.85
CA LEU A 286 -10.63 1.41 8.55
C LEU A 286 -9.77 0.15 8.60
N ASN A 287 -8.86 0.04 9.57
CA ASN A 287 -7.97 -1.12 9.68
C ASN A 287 -8.72 -2.41 9.97
N ALA A 288 -9.69 -2.38 10.90
CA ALA A 288 -10.51 -3.53 11.24
C ALA A 288 -11.35 -4.02 10.05
N TYR A 289 -11.90 -3.10 9.26
CA TYR A 289 -12.72 -3.42 8.08
C TYR A 289 -11.87 -3.91 6.89
N ASN A 290 -10.78 -3.21 6.58
CA ASN A 290 -10.05 -3.40 5.32
C ASN A 290 -9.01 -4.52 5.36
N LEU A 291 -8.34 -4.74 6.49
CA LEU A 291 -7.25 -5.71 6.58
C LEU A 291 -7.71 -7.16 6.28
N PRO A 292 -8.83 -7.66 6.85
CA PRO A 292 -9.30 -9.02 6.54
C PRO A 292 -9.67 -9.20 5.07
N ILE A 293 -10.17 -8.13 4.42
CA ILE A 293 -10.55 -8.16 3.00
C ILE A 293 -9.29 -8.26 2.12
N LEU A 294 -8.26 -7.47 2.43
CA LEU A 294 -6.98 -7.54 1.72
C LEU A 294 -6.32 -8.91 1.88
N GLU A 295 -6.32 -9.46 3.09
CA GLU A 295 -5.77 -10.80 3.38
C GLU A 295 -6.49 -11.88 2.57
N LYS A 296 -7.83 -11.89 2.58
CA LYS A 296 -8.62 -12.84 1.79
C LYS A 296 -8.37 -12.69 0.29
N GLU A 297 -8.27 -11.47 -0.22
CA GLU A 297 -7.99 -11.21 -1.64
C GLU A 297 -6.61 -11.73 -2.03
N LEU A 298 -5.57 -11.43 -1.25
CA LEU A 298 -4.22 -11.89 -1.54
C LEU A 298 -4.07 -13.41 -1.38
N GLN A 299 -4.74 -14.01 -0.39
CA GLN A 299 -4.78 -15.46 -0.24
C GLN A 299 -5.33 -16.14 -1.49
N ILE A 300 -6.47 -15.65 -2.03
CA ILE A 300 -7.06 -16.18 -3.27
C ILE A 300 -6.07 -16.06 -4.44
N LEU A 301 -5.38 -14.92 -4.56
CA LEU A 301 -4.41 -14.72 -5.64
C LEU A 301 -3.18 -15.62 -5.51
N ILE A 302 -2.72 -15.91 -4.28
CA ILE A 302 -1.61 -16.83 -4.01
C ILE A 302 -2.04 -18.27 -4.31
N GLU A 303 -3.21 -18.71 -3.81
CA GLU A 303 -3.75 -20.06 -4.03
C GLU A 303 -3.98 -20.35 -5.53
N ASN A 304 -4.33 -19.33 -6.30
CA ASN A 304 -4.50 -19.41 -7.75
C ASN A 304 -3.18 -19.22 -8.52
N ASP A 305 -2.03 -19.15 -7.84
CA ASP A 305 -0.70 -18.99 -8.44
C ASP A 305 -0.62 -17.77 -9.39
N LEU A 306 -1.25 -16.66 -8.98
CA LEU A 306 -1.26 -15.39 -9.73
C LEU A 306 -0.23 -14.39 -9.20
N ILE A 307 0.08 -14.44 -7.90
CA ILE A 307 1.06 -13.56 -7.26
C ILE A 307 1.95 -14.37 -6.32
N ASN A 308 3.19 -13.89 -6.13
CA ASN A 308 4.11 -14.38 -5.11
C ASN A 308 4.53 -13.21 -4.21
N THR A 309 3.66 -12.83 -3.29
CA THR A 309 3.83 -11.67 -2.40
C THR A 309 4.23 -12.12 -1.00
N ARG A 310 5.37 -12.81 -0.88
CA ARG A 310 5.83 -13.44 0.39
C ARG A 310 5.79 -12.51 1.61
N ASN A 311 6.04 -11.21 1.43
CA ASN A 311 6.12 -10.23 2.52
C ASN A 311 5.06 -9.12 2.45
N TYR A 312 4.16 -9.09 1.45
CA TYR A 312 3.31 -7.92 1.23
C TYR A 312 2.35 -7.67 2.40
N ILE A 313 1.62 -8.70 2.85
CA ILE A 313 0.71 -8.60 4.00
C ILE A 313 1.46 -8.28 5.28
N GLU A 314 2.59 -8.96 5.52
CA GLU A 314 3.38 -8.73 6.72
C GLU A 314 3.95 -7.32 6.78
N ASN A 315 4.37 -6.76 5.63
CA ASN A 315 4.77 -5.37 5.53
C ASN A 315 3.60 -4.42 5.81
N VAL A 316 2.40 -4.68 5.26
CA VAL A 316 1.20 -3.90 5.59
C VAL A 316 0.93 -3.94 7.08
N LYS A 317 0.89 -5.12 7.71
CA LYS A 317 0.70 -5.28 9.16
C LYS A 317 1.73 -4.51 9.97
N THR A 318 3.01 -4.60 9.58
CA THR A 318 4.10 -3.86 10.23
C THR A 318 3.88 -2.35 10.16
N ILE A 319 3.48 -1.83 9.01
CA ILE A 319 3.17 -0.40 8.85
C ILE A 319 1.94 0.02 9.68
N LEU A 320 0.92 -0.84 9.77
CA LEU A 320 -0.30 -0.57 10.54
C LEU A 320 -0.11 -0.64 12.06
N GLN A 321 1.05 -1.08 12.56
CA GLN A 321 1.39 -0.94 13.98
C GLN A 321 1.52 0.54 14.39
N ASN A 322 1.79 1.43 13.43
CA ASN A 322 1.71 2.85 13.67
C ASN A 322 0.23 3.29 13.76
N GLU A 323 -0.19 3.74 14.94
CA GLU A 323 -1.56 4.17 15.23
C GLU A 323 -2.02 5.42 14.45
N LYS A 324 -1.13 6.04 13.67
CA LYS A 324 -1.43 7.14 12.73
C LYS A 324 -1.58 6.70 11.28
N VAL A 325 -1.60 5.39 11.01
CA VAL A 325 -1.74 4.85 9.65
C VAL A 325 -2.98 3.98 9.50
N ALA A 326 -3.74 4.21 8.43
CA ALA A 326 -4.90 3.41 8.08
C ALA A 326 -4.80 2.79 6.69
N LEU A 327 -5.20 1.53 6.56
CA LEU A 327 -5.40 0.85 5.28
C LEU A 327 -6.76 1.25 4.71
N ILE A 328 -6.79 1.62 3.43
CA ILE A 328 -8.00 2.00 2.72
C ILE A 328 -8.05 1.36 1.34
N ARG A 329 -9.25 0.98 0.89
CA ARG A 329 -9.53 0.63 -0.50
C ARG A 329 -10.33 1.73 -1.19
N LEU A 330 -9.90 2.10 -2.39
CA LEU A 330 -10.46 3.16 -3.22
C LEU A 330 -10.78 2.66 -4.63
N GLY A 331 -11.66 3.38 -5.31
CA GLY A 331 -11.92 3.22 -6.73
C GLY A 331 -12.82 2.05 -7.13
N ARG A 332 -12.73 1.68 -8.41
CA ARG A 332 -13.54 0.60 -9.04
C ARG A 332 -12.82 -0.74 -8.96
N SER A 333 -12.70 -1.28 -7.75
CA SER A 333 -11.87 -2.47 -7.47
C SER A 333 -12.64 -3.73 -7.03
N GLY A 334 -13.96 -3.64 -6.81
CA GLY A 334 -14.80 -4.76 -6.39
C GLY A 334 -16.08 -4.27 -5.69
N SER A 335 -16.96 -5.19 -5.32
CA SER A 335 -18.18 -4.87 -4.54
C SER A 335 -18.00 -5.14 -3.04
N GLU A 336 -16.96 -5.89 -2.66
CA GLU A 336 -16.73 -6.38 -1.30
C GLU A 336 -16.48 -5.27 -0.27
N THR A 337 -15.77 -4.20 -0.66
CA THR A 337 -15.49 -3.05 0.22
C THR A 337 -16.55 -1.95 0.15
N LYS A 338 -17.73 -2.29 -0.36
CA LYS A 338 -18.89 -1.40 -0.47
C LYS A 338 -20.12 -2.01 0.22
N MET A 339 -19.89 -2.99 1.08
CA MET A 339 -20.91 -3.78 1.76
C MET A 339 -20.50 -4.02 3.21
N TYR A 340 -21.48 -4.15 4.11
CA TYR A 340 -21.24 -4.61 5.48
C TYR A 340 -20.49 -5.93 5.50
N SER A 341 -19.57 -6.13 6.43
CA SER A 341 -18.81 -7.36 6.67
C SER A 341 -19.72 -8.57 6.88
N ASP A 342 -20.85 -8.38 7.57
CA ASP A 342 -21.86 -9.41 7.80
C ASP A 342 -22.52 -9.88 6.49
N HIS A 343 -22.28 -11.14 6.15
CA HIS A 343 -22.85 -11.82 4.99
C HIS A 343 -24.38 -11.91 4.99
N ASN A 344 -25.03 -11.75 6.14
CA ASN A 344 -26.49 -11.72 6.24
C ASN A 344 -27.08 -10.38 5.77
N LEU A 345 -26.27 -9.35 5.60
CA LEU A 345 -26.65 -8.04 5.07
C LEU A 345 -26.24 -7.85 3.59
N ARG A 346 -25.76 -8.91 2.94
CA ARG A 346 -25.28 -8.88 1.54
C ARG A 346 -26.23 -9.58 0.58
N ALA A 347 -26.51 -8.93 -0.53
CA ALA A 347 -27.18 -9.54 -1.68
C ALA A 347 -26.62 -8.98 -3.00
N LEU A 348 -26.13 -9.87 -3.86
CA LEU A 348 -25.70 -9.60 -5.22
C LEU A 348 -26.60 -10.38 -6.18
N SER A 349 -27.13 -9.70 -7.20
CA SER A 349 -27.84 -10.37 -8.29
C SER A 349 -26.84 -10.73 -9.40
N VAL A 350 -26.50 -12.01 -9.52
CA VAL A 350 -25.63 -12.53 -10.58
C VAL A 350 -26.47 -13.41 -11.50
N ASN A 351 -26.68 -12.99 -12.75
CA ASN A 351 -27.53 -13.70 -13.72
C ASN A 351 -28.96 -14.03 -13.22
N GLY A 352 -29.48 -13.25 -12.28
CA GLY A 352 -30.80 -13.46 -11.68
C GLY A 352 -30.82 -14.35 -10.44
N GLU A 353 -29.68 -14.94 -10.06
CA GLU A 353 -29.49 -15.64 -8.80
C GLU A 353 -28.91 -14.71 -7.73
N ILE A 354 -29.26 -14.97 -6.46
CA ILE A 354 -28.77 -14.18 -5.32
C ILE A 354 -27.51 -14.86 -4.79
N SER A 355 -26.40 -14.14 -4.84
CA SER A 355 -25.14 -14.52 -4.19
C SER A 355 -24.83 -13.55 -3.06
N LYS A 356 -24.10 -14.02 -2.04
CA LYS A 356 -23.57 -13.17 -0.96
C LYS A 356 -22.23 -12.53 -1.31
N GLU A 357 -21.51 -13.10 -2.28
CA GLU A 357 -20.20 -12.63 -2.72
C GLU A 357 -20.04 -12.72 -4.25
N SER A 358 -19.15 -11.91 -4.82
CA SER A 358 -18.79 -12.05 -6.23
C SER A 358 -17.98 -13.33 -6.46
N HIS A 359 -18.04 -13.89 -7.66
CA HIS A 359 -17.23 -15.07 -8.05
C HIS A 359 -15.85 -14.71 -8.63
N THR A 360 -15.59 -13.42 -8.84
CA THR A 360 -14.41 -12.95 -9.55
C THR A 360 -13.80 -11.72 -8.89
N LEU A 361 -12.52 -11.47 -9.14
CA LEU A 361 -11.76 -10.33 -8.61
C LEU A 361 -11.18 -9.55 -9.78
N TRP A 362 -11.19 -8.23 -9.68
CA TRP A 362 -10.46 -7.38 -10.62
C TRP A 362 -9.03 -7.21 -10.14
N VAL A 363 -8.05 -7.50 -11.00
CA VAL A 363 -6.62 -7.35 -10.75
C VAL A 363 -5.96 -6.48 -11.79
N ALA A 364 -4.97 -5.71 -11.35
CA ALA A 364 -4.15 -4.84 -12.17
C ALA A 364 -3.04 -5.66 -12.81
N SER A 365 -2.82 -5.53 -14.12
CA SER A 365 -1.74 -6.23 -14.80
C SER A 365 -1.25 -5.48 -16.03
N ASP A 366 0.03 -5.65 -16.37
CA ASP A 366 0.58 -5.16 -17.63
C ASP A 366 0.18 -6.07 -18.83
N SER A 367 -0.40 -7.25 -18.57
CA SER A 367 -0.83 -8.25 -19.55
C SER A 367 -2.26 -8.74 -19.27
N THR A 368 -2.93 -9.30 -20.28
CA THR A 368 -4.24 -9.98 -20.13
C THR A 368 -4.12 -11.43 -19.67
N GLU A 369 -2.89 -11.93 -19.57
CA GLU A 369 -2.54 -13.29 -19.17
C GLU A 369 -1.68 -13.26 -17.89
N LYS A 370 -1.29 -14.45 -17.39
CA LYS A 370 -0.41 -14.58 -16.22
C LYS A 370 0.89 -13.80 -16.41
N SER A 371 1.21 -12.93 -15.45
CA SER A 371 2.44 -12.16 -15.42
C SER A 371 2.88 -11.93 -13.97
N GLU A 372 4.15 -11.62 -13.77
CA GLU A 372 4.70 -11.23 -12.46
C GLU A 372 4.21 -9.85 -12.00
N THR A 373 3.54 -9.10 -12.88
CA THR A 373 3.09 -7.72 -12.64
C THR A 373 1.66 -7.64 -12.12
N ILE A 374 1.01 -8.79 -11.88
CA ILE A 374 -0.33 -8.85 -11.30
C ILE A 374 -0.31 -8.26 -9.89
N GLN A 375 -1.22 -7.32 -9.64
CA GLN A 375 -1.40 -6.66 -8.35
C GLN A 375 -2.90 -6.61 -8.02
N PRO A 376 -3.28 -6.62 -6.72
CA PRO A 376 -4.65 -6.29 -6.34
C PRO A 376 -4.97 -4.83 -6.76
N PHE A 377 -6.25 -4.45 -6.79
CA PHE A 377 -6.64 -3.08 -7.15
C PHE A 377 -7.10 -2.25 -5.95
N GLY A 378 -6.72 -0.98 -5.94
CA GLY A 378 -7.38 0.06 -5.15
C GLY A 378 -6.87 0.26 -3.73
N TRP A 379 -5.86 -0.48 -3.28
CA TRP A 379 -5.30 -0.39 -1.94
C TRP A 379 -4.31 0.78 -1.77
N ALA A 380 -4.48 1.53 -0.69
CA ALA A 380 -3.61 2.63 -0.26
C ALA A 380 -3.47 2.66 1.27
N LEU A 381 -2.49 3.44 1.74
CA LEU A 381 -2.30 3.79 3.14
C LEU A 381 -2.57 5.29 3.32
N LEU A 382 -3.35 5.64 4.34
CA LEU A 382 -3.54 7.00 4.81
C LEU A 382 -2.65 7.24 6.03
N GLU A 383 -1.87 8.31 6.02
CA GLU A 383 -1.09 8.76 7.19
C GLU A 383 -1.69 10.05 7.75
N PHE A 384 -2.07 10.02 9.03
CA PHE A 384 -2.68 11.15 9.76
C PHE A 384 -1.60 11.82 10.63
N SER A 385 -0.70 12.56 10.00
CA SER A 385 0.43 13.19 10.70
C SER A 385 0.79 14.57 10.15
N ASN A 386 1.53 15.32 10.97
CA ASN A 386 2.10 16.59 10.56
C ASN A 386 3.30 16.39 9.63
N GLU A 387 3.58 17.37 8.75
CA GLU A 387 4.64 17.31 7.72
C GLU A 387 6.02 16.86 8.24
N GLN A 388 6.31 17.15 9.50
CA GLN A 388 7.60 16.89 10.15
C GLN A 388 7.79 15.42 10.56
N GLU A 389 6.74 14.62 10.65
CA GLU A 389 6.84 13.21 10.99
C GLU A 389 7.25 12.38 9.77
N ASN A 390 8.52 11.99 9.74
CA ASN A 390 9.09 11.14 8.70
C ASN A 390 8.72 9.67 8.94
N ASN A 391 7.82 9.11 8.12
CA ASN A 391 7.57 7.67 8.10
C ASN A 391 8.63 6.95 7.26
N ALA A 392 9.82 6.83 7.84
CA ALA A 392 11.00 6.24 7.18
C ALA A 392 10.74 4.79 6.75
N LEU A 393 9.95 4.04 7.52
CA LEU A 393 9.63 2.65 7.25
C LEU A 393 8.78 2.51 5.97
N LEU A 394 7.70 3.28 5.86
CA LEU A 394 6.86 3.31 4.65
C LEU A 394 7.65 3.79 3.44
N LYS A 395 8.45 4.85 3.60
CA LYS A 395 9.32 5.36 2.53
C LYS A 395 10.29 4.29 2.03
N LYS A 396 10.93 3.55 2.95
CA LYS A 396 11.83 2.45 2.60
C LYS A 396 11.11 1.31 1.88
N TRP A 397 9.89 0.99 2.30
CA TRP A 397 9.09 -0.02 1.62
C TRP A 397 8.73 0.39 0.19
N CYS A 398 8.32 1.64 -0.02
CA CYS A 398 8.01 2.16 -1.35
C CYS A 398 9.23 2.09 -2.30
N LEU A 399 10.43 2.36 -1.78
CA LEU A 399 11.67 2.29 -2.55
C LEU A 399 12.06 0.85 -2.94
N ASN A 400 11.79 -0.13 -2.07
CA ASN A 400 12.04 -1.54 -2.36
C ASN A 400 10.92 -2.44 -1.81
N PRO A 401 9.84 -2.65 -2.59
CA PRO A 401 8.66 -3.39 -2.15
C PRO A 401 8.90 -4.86 -1.80
N LYS A 402 10.01 -5.45 -2.26
CA LYS A 402 10.37 -6.85 -2.02
C LYS A 402 10.98 -7.08 -0.63
N ASN A 403 11.50 -6.03 0.01
CA ASN A 403 12.14 -6.13 1.31
C ASN A 403 11.15 -6.53 2.41
N SER A 404 11.60 -7.33 3.37
CA SER A 404 10.86 -7.60 4.61
C SER A 404 11.10 -6.45 5.59
N LEU A 405 10.05 -5.71 5.95
CA LEU A 405 10.13 -4.65 6.94
C LEU A 405 10.39 -5.21 8.34
N HIS A 406 9.87 -6.39 8.64
CA HIS A 406 10.13 -7.09 9.91
C HIS A 406 11.61 -7.38 10.11
N ASN A 407 12.28 -7.91 9.08
CA ASN A 407 13.73 -8.16 9.16
C ASN A 407 14.50 -6.86 9.31
N TYR A 408 14.08 -5.81 8.60
CA TYR A 408 14.72 -4.51 8.72
C TYR A 408 14.57 -3.90 10.12
N LEU A 409 13.41 -4.02 10.75
CA LEU A 409 13.23 -3.55 12.14
C LEU A 409 14.14 -4.31 13.11
N LYS A 410 14.26 -5.63 12.94
CA LYS A 410 15.21 -6.43 13.73
C LYS A 410 16.67 -6.01 13.54
N GLU A 411 17.07 -5.72 12.29
CA GLU A 411 18.40 -5.20 12.00
C GLU A 411 18.65 -3.86 12.71
N LEU A 412 17.68 -2.95 12.67
CA LEU A 412 17.76 -1.66 13.38
C LEU A 412 17.85 -1.83 14.90
N GLU A 413 17.11 -2.77 15.48
CA GLU A 413 17.18 -3.08 16.92
C GLU A 413 18.57 -3.57 17.30
N ILE A 414 19.14 -4.50 16.53
CA ILE A 414 20.51 -5.01 16.74
C ILE A 414 21.54 -3.89 16.61
N GLU A 415 21.44 -3.05 15.58
CA GLU A 415 22.33 -1.89 15.41
C GLU A 415 22.24 -0.92 16.59
N LYS A 416 21.03 -0.68 17.10
CA LYS A 416 20.80 0.20 18.24
C LYS A 416 21.38 -0.38 19.53
N GLU A 417 21.22 -1.68 19.78
CA GLU A 417 21.83 -2.36 20.91
C GLU A 417 23.37 -2.33 20.85
N ILE A 418 23.95 -2.52 19.66
CA ILE A 418 25.40 -2.41 19.46
C ILE A 418 25.87 -0.99 19.74
N GLN A 419 25.15 0.02 19.23
CA GLN A 419 25.49 1.41 19.45
C GLN A 419 25.37 1.82 20.91
N GLU A 420 24.33 1.37 21.62
CA GLU A 420 24.14 1.62 23.05
C GLU A 420 25.26 0.99 23.88
N LYS A 421 25.65 -0.27 23.57
CA LYS A 421 26.81 -0.93 24.19
C LYS A 421 28.11 -0.17 23.93
N GLN A 422 28.32 0.30 22.71
CA GLN A 422 29.51 1.08 22.35
C GLN A 422 29.52 2.45 23.05
N ASN A 423 28.38 3.13 23.13
CA ASN A 423 28.26 4.42 23.81
C ASN A 423 28.47 4.26 25.33
N ALA A 424 27.91 3.22 25.94
CA ALA A 424 28.16 2.88 27.33
C ALA A 424 29.67 2.61 27.56
N LEU A 425 30.30 1.83 26.69
CA LEU A 425 31.74 1.56 26.76
C LEU A 425 32.59 2.82 26.59
N ASN A 426 32.19 3.73 25.69
CA ASN A 426 32.88 5.01 25.45
C ASN A 426 32.66 6.04 26.57
N SER A 427 31.62 5.89 27.39
CA SER A 427 31.35 6.76 28.55
C SER A 427 32.15 6.38 29.80
N LEU A 428 32.78 5.20 29.80
CA LEU A 428 33.63 4.74 30.89
C LEU A 428 35.02 5.38 30.84
N SER A 429 35.70 5.42 31.99
CA SER A 429 37.11 5.78 32.05
C SER A 429 37.94 4.82 31.17
N GLU A 430 39.09 5.28 30.67
CA GLU A 430 39.99 4.43 29.86
C GLU A 430 40.37 3.13 30.59
N ASN A 431 40.54 3.21 31.91
CA ASN A 431 40.81 2.07 32.79
C ASN A 431 39.63 1.08 32.83
N HIS A 432 38.42 1.56 33.12
CA HIS A 432 37.21 0.73 33.15
C HIS A 432 36.91 0.10 31.79
N ARG A 433 37.17 0.81 30.68
CA ARG A 433 37.02 0.26 29.32
C ARG A 433 37.93 -0.94 29.07
N LYS A 434 39.21 -0.85 29.44
CA LYS A 434 40.17 -1.96 29.31
C LYS A 434 39.71 -3.20 30.09
N VAL A 435 39.15 -3.01 31.27
CA VAL A 435 38.61 -4.09 32.11
C VAL A 435 37.43 -4.79 31.43
N ILE A 436 36.45 -4.02 30.95
CA ILE A 436 35.26 -4.57 30.28
C ILE A 436 35.61 -5.24 28.93
N GLU A 437 36.54 -4.70 28.15
CA GLU A 437 37.03 -5.34 26.93
C GLU A 437 37.71 -6.68 27.23
N LEU A 438 38.51 -6.75 28.30
CA LEU A 438 39.15 -7.99 28.75
C LEU A 438 38.13 -9.03 29.21
N GLU A 439 37.14 -8.63 30.00
CA GLU A 439 36.04 -9.50 30.43
C GLU A 439 35.23 -10.04 29.23
N ASN A 440 34.95 -9.18 28.24
CA ASN A 440 34.26 -9.60 27.01
C ASN A 440 35.07 -10.65 26.23
N LYS A 441 36.41 -10.54 26.16
CA LYS A 441 37.26 -11.57 25.57
C LYS A 441 37.16 -12.91 26.30
N PHE A 442 37.07 -12.89 27.64
CA PHE A 442 36.85 -14.11 28.44
C PHE A 442 35.50 -14.75 28.15
N ASN A 443 34.44 -13.94 28.05
CA ASN A 443 33.10 -14.43 27.80
C ASN A 443 32.91 -14.96 26.36
N ALA A 444 33.54 -14.33 25.37
CA ALA A 444 33.49 -14.74 23.96
C ALA A 444 34.39 -15.95 23.63
N SER A 445 35.35 -16.30 24.48
CA SER A 445 36.22 -17.45 24.25
C SER A 445 35.47 -18.76 24.51
N ASN A 446 35.41 -19.65 23.50
CA ASN A 446 34.73 -20.94 23.61
C ASN A 446 35.66 -22.09 24.05
N GLU A 447 36.98 -21.93 23.93
CA GLU A 447 37.96 -22.97 24.23
C GLU A 447 38.64 -22.75 25.58
N LYS A 448 38.84 -23.84 26.33
CA LYS A 448 39.63 -23.79 27.58
C LYS A 448 41.13 -23.77 27.25
N GLN A 449 41.82 -22.77 27.76
CA GLN A 449 43.27 -22.59 27.58
C GLN A 449 44.02 -23.14 28.80
N ILE A 450 45.23 -23.66 28.60
CA ILE A 450 46.10 -24.06 29.71
C ILE A 450 46.89 -22.84 30.19
N ASP A 451 47.08 -22.69 31.49
CA ASP A 451 47.80 -21.57 32.12
C ASP A 451 49.19 -21.22 31.54
N SER A 452 49.89 -22.19 30.95
CA SER A 452 51.18 -22.00 30.29
C SER A 452 51.10 -21.28 28.94
N SER A 453 50.01 -21.50 28.19
CA SER A 453 49.82 -21.00 26.83
C SER A 453 48.69 -19.97 26.71
N SER A 454 47.96 -19.69 27.79
CA SER A 454 46.82 -18.78 27.75
C SER A 454 47.24 -17.34 27.44
N ILE A 455 46.72 -16.81 26.33
CA ILE A 455 46.87 -15.40 25.94
C ILE A 455 46.04 -14.53 26.89
N LEU A 456 44.82 -14.98 27.25
CA LEU A 456 43.93 -14.28 28.17
C LEU A 456 44.55 -14.12 29.56
N LEU A 457 45.18 -15.17 30.10
CA LEU A 457 45.86 -15.09 31.40
C LEU A 457 47.06 -14.14 31.37
N LYS A 458 47.78 -14.06 30.24
CA LYS A 458 48.90 -13.12 30.06
C LYS A 458 48.40 -11.68 30.00
N GLU A 459 47.31 -11.41 29.28
CA GLU A 459 46.70 -10.07 29.23
C GLU A 459 46.22 -9.63 30.63
N VAL A 460 45.59 -10.51 31.41
CA VAL A 460 45.21 -10.22 32.81
C VAL A 460 46.43 -9.88 33.66
N LYS A 461 47.51 -10.67 33.57
CA LYS A 461 48.74 -10.41 34.33
C LYS A 461 49.38 -9.09 33.94
N LEU A 462 49.49 -8.80 32.65
CA LEU A 462 50.02 -7.53 32.13
C LEU A 462 49.20 -6.35 32.63
N LEU A 463 47.87 -6.42 32.52
CA LEU A 463 46.98 -5.35 32.96
C LEU A 463 47.10 -5.11 34.47
N ILE A 464 47.09 -6.17 35.28
CA ILE A 464 47.17 -6.05 36.74
C ILE A 464 48.55 -5.56 37.17
N GLU A 465 49.64 -6.17 36.69
CA GLU A 465 50.98 -5.91 37.20
C GLU A 465 51.62 -4.62 36.67
N ASN A 466 51.30 -4.21 35.44
CA ASN A 466 51.94 -3.04 34.82
C ASN A 466 51.08 -1.78 34.89
N GLU A 467 49.75 -1.92 34.88
CA GLU A 467 48.84 -0.77 34.82
C GLU A 467 48.05 -0.62 36.12
N ALA A 468 47.27 -1.63 36.51
CA ALA A 468 46.27 -1.52 37.57
C ALA A 468 46.84 -1.24 38.97
N VAL A 469 48.10 -1.64 39.24
CA VAL A 469 48.79 -1.30 40.50
C VAL A 469 48.85 0.22 40.73
N ASN A 470 48.94 1.01 39.65
CA ASN A 470 49.03 2.47 39.70
C ASN A 470 47.67 3.18 39.50
N TRP A 471 46.57 2.44 39.40
CA TRP A 471 45.25 3.03 39.21
C TRP A 471 44.67 3.57 40.52
N SER A 472 43.62 4.39 40.41
CA SER A 472 42.87 4.89 41.56
C SER A 472 42.25 3.74 42.36
N LYS A 473 41.93 3.97 43.64
CA LYS A 473 41.28 2.96 44.49
C LYS A 473 39.94 2.48 43.90
N GLU A 474 39.21 3.39 43.27
CA GLU A 474 37.94 3.11 42.60
C GLU A 474 38.13 2.21 41.37
N ASP A 475 39.10 2.50 40.50
CA ASP A 475 39.42 1.67 39.33
C ASP A 475 39.97 0.28 39.72
N LYS A 476 40.78 0.19 40.80
CA LYS A 476 41.28 -1.09 41.35
C LYS A 476 40.14 -1.96 41.86
N GLN A 477 39.15 -1.36 42.52
CA GLN A 477 37.96 -2.06 42.96
C GLN A 477 37.13 -2.55 41.76
N PHE A 478 36.99 -1.72 40.72
CA PHE A 478 36.25 -2.07 39.51
C PHE A 478 36.85 -3.29 38.78
N ILE A 479 38.17 -3.35 38.59
CA ILE A 479 38.82 -4.52 37.98
C ILE A 479 38.69 -5.78 38.84
N ALA A 480 38.74 -5.64 40.18
CA ALA A 480 38.59 -6.78 41.09
C ALA A 480 37.16 -7.37 41.05
N GLU A 481 36.14 -6.53 40.85
CA GLU A 481 34.74 -6.94 40.74
C GLU A 481 34.45 -7.68 39.41
N HIS A 482 35.09 -7.27 38.30
CA HIS A 482 34.82 -7.84 36.97
C HIS A 482 35.76 -9.00 36.60
N ILE A 483 37.05 -8.91 36.95
CA ILE A 483 38.05 -9.94 36.65
C ILE A 483 38.25 -10.84 37.87
N THR A 484 37.22 -11.65 38.14
CA THR A 484 37.22 -12.56 39.29
C THR A 484 37.97 -13.86 39.01
N LYS A 485 38.37 -14.55 40.09
CA LYS A 485 38.97 -15.88 40.01
C LYS A 485 38.06 -16.87 39.26
N ASP A 486 36.76 -16.81 39.49
CA ASP A 486 35.79 -17.69 38.85
C ASP A 486 35.67 -17.45 37.34
N LEU A 487 35.68 -16.19 36.90
CA LEU A 487 35.70 -15.84 35.48
C LEU A 487 36.95 -16.43 34.78
N ILE A 488 38.11 -16.29 35.42
CA ILE A 488 39.39 -16.81 34.91
C ILE A 488 39.36 -18.33 34.84
N LEU A 489 38.94 -19.02 35.91
CA LEU A 489 38.88 -20.49 35.98
C LEU A 489 37.82 -21.10 35.04
N LYS A 490 36.80 -20.35 34.64
CA LYS A 490 35.81 -20.79 33.64
C LYS A 490 36.47 -21.10 32.28
N ARG A 491 37.53 -20.36 31.92
CA ARG A 491 38.20 -20.46 30.62
C ARG A 491 39.66 -20.89 30.68
N ILE A 492 40.27 -20.93 31.86
CA ILE A 492 41.69 -21.30 32.03
C ILE A 492 41.82 -22.48 32.98
N GLU A 493 42.52 -23.51 32.51
CA GLU A 493 42.88 -24.68 33.30
C GLU A 493 44.27 -24.50 33.91
N LEU A 494 44.33 -24.45 35.24
CA LEU A 494 45.58 -24.27 35.98
C LEU A 494 46.31 -25.61 36.14
N LYS A 495 47.41 -25.81 35.40
CA LYS A 495 48.21 -27.06 35.43
C LYS A 495 49.59 -26.90 36.06
N LYS A 496 50.11 -25.67 36.21
CA LYS A 496 51.40 -25.46 36.87
C LYS A 496 51.33 -25.65 38.39
N LYS A 497 52.42 -26.16 38.96
CA LYS A 497 52.62 -26.25 40.40
C LYS A 497 52.56 -24.84 41.00
N ASN A 498 51.69 -24.62 41.99
CA ASN A 498 51.37 -23.33 42.63
C ASN A 498 50.54 -22.32 41.80
N ALA A 499 50.04 -22.67 40.61
CA ALA A 499 49.29 -21.74 39.75
C ALA A 499 48.08 -21.10 40.46
N ASP A 500 47.38 -21.86 41.31
CA ASP A 500 46.26 -21.33 42.09
C ASP A 500 46.71 -20.31 43.15
N LYS A 501 47.83 -20.58 43.85
CA LYS A 501 48.42 -19.64 44.81
C LYS A 501 48.89 -18.36 44.11
N ASP A 502 49.49 -18.49 42.93
CA ASP A 502 49.99 -17.35 42.15
C ASP A 502 48.83 -16.48 41.64
N LEU A 503 47.74 -17.09 41.20
CA LEU A 503 46.52 -16.38 40.79
C LEU A 503 45.87 -15.64 41.97
N ASN A 504 45.76 -16.29 43.13
CA ASN A 504 45.24 -15.64 44.34
C ASN A 504 46.13 -14.46 44.76
N LYS A 505 47.46 -14.61 44.64
CA LYS A 505 48.41 -13.53 44.95
C LYS A 505 48.30 -12.37 43.97
N LEU A 506 48.09 -12.65 42.68
CA LEU A 506 47.87 -11.64 41.65
C LEU A 506 46.62 -10.80 41.94
N LEU A 507 45.49 -11.45 42.21
CA LEU A 507 44.22 -10.77 42.49
C LEU A 507 44.26 -9.98 43.80
N ARG A 508 45.02 -10.43 44.81
CA ARG A 508 45.22 -9.68 46.06
C ARG A 508 45.92 -8.33 45.86
N LYS A 509 46.76 -8.17 44.83
CA LYS A 509 47.40 -6.88 44.50
C LYS A 509 46.39 -5.77 44.18
N LEU A 510 45.16 -6.12 43.84
CA LEU A 510 44.07 -5.17 43.59
C LEU A 510 43.34 -4.74 44.87
N MET A 511 43.54 -5.44 45.99
CA MET A 511 42.90 -5.21 47.29
C MET A 511 43.82 -4.58 48.34
N GLU A 512 45.12 -4.50 48.06
CA GLU A 512 46.11 -3.84 48.91
C GLU A 512 46.19 -2.34 48.53
N GLU A 513 46.20 -1.45 49.53
CA GLU A 513 46.01 0.01 49.42
C GLU A 513 46.88 0.69 48.35
#